data_AF-A0A965MEC5-F1
#
_entry.id   AF-A0A965MEC5-F1
#
_cell.length_a   1.000
_cell.length_b   1.000
_cell.length_c   1.000
_cell.angle_alpha   90.00
_cell.angle_beta   90.00
_cell.angle_gamma   90.00
#
_symmetry.space_group_name_H-M   'P 1'
#
loop_
_entity.id
_entity.type
_entity.pdbx_description
1 polymer ?
#
loop_
_entity_poly.entity_id
_entity_poly.type
_entity_poly.pdbx_seq_one_letter_code
_entity_poly.pdbx_strand_id
1 'polypeptide(L)' 'MERRDFLKKAGAGTAVAAGTLAAPAIVKARTEIAMVSTWPRDFPGLGTGAQRFAASLAELSDGRMNVTYYAAGERVKP' A
#
# COMPACT_ATOMS: atom_id res chain seq x y z
N MET A 1 -18.69 -30.08 -25.39
CA MET A 1 -19.14 -28.90 -26.16
C MET A 1 -20.01 -27.94 -25.33
N GLU A 2 -20.48 -28.34 -24.14
CA GLU A 2 -21.32 -27.53 -23.23
C GLU A 2 -20.69 -26.21 -22.69
N ARG A 3 -19.36 -26.16 -22.50
CA ARG A 3 -18.67 -24.97 -21.95
C ARG A 3 -18.64 -23.79 -22.93
N ARG A 4 -18.67 -24.07 -24.24
CA ARG A 4 -18.62 -23.04 -25.28
C ARG A 4 -19.99 -22.41 -25.54
N ASP A 5 -21.08 -23.13 -25.27
CA ASP A 5 -22.45 -22.60 -25.42
C ASP A 5 -22.86 -21.70 -24.26
N PHE A 6 -22.38 -21.96 -23.04
CA PHE A 6 -22.65 -21.09 -21.89
C PHE A 6 -22.04 -19.69 -22.07
N LEU A 7 -20.82 -19.60 -22.61
CA LEU A 7 -20.15 -18.34 -22.91
C LEU A 7 -20.82 -17.58 -24.06
N LYS A 8 -21.39 -18.28 -25.05
CA LYS A 8 -22.13 -17.64 -26.15
C LYS A 8 -23.50 -17.12 -25.72
N LYS A 9 -24.22 -17.83 -24.84
CA LYS A 9 -25.51 -17.37 -24.29
C LYS A 9 -25.35 -16.19 -23.32
N ALA A 10 -24.26 -16.11 -22.57
CA ALA A 10 -23.96 -14.95 -21.71
C ALA A 10 -23.54 -13.70 -22.50
N GLY A 11 -23.08 -13.85 -23.75
CA GLY A 11 -22.68 -12.73 -24.61
C GLY A 11 -23.80 -12.09 -25.44
N ALA A 12 -25.03 -12.59 -25.35
CA ALA A 12 -26.16 -12.16 -26.20
C ALA A 12 -27.27 -11.41 -25.44
N GLY A 13 -26.94 -10.77 -24.31
CA GLY A 13 -27.86 -9.91 -23.58
C GLY A 13 -27.12 -8.71 -23.01
N THR A 14 -27.46 -7.51 -23.49
CA THR A 14 -26.98 -6.18 -23.04
C THR A 14 -25.59 -5.76 -23.55
N ALA A 15 -25.57 -5.29 -24.79
CA ALA A 15 -24.64 -4.24 -25.19
C ALA A 15 -25.02 -2.94 -24.47
N VAL A 16 -24.45 -2.72 -23.27
CA VAL A 16 -24.36 -1.38 -22.65
C VAL A 16 -22.96 -1.24 -22.08
N ALA A 17 -22.23 -0.27 -22.64
CA ALA A 17 -20.99 0.32 -22.14
C ALA A 17 -19.78 -0.61 -21.98
N ALA A 18 -18.91 -0.57 -22.99
CA ALA A 18 -17.48 -0.80 -22.83
C ALA A 18 -16.93 0.15 -21.74
N GLY A 19 -16.29 -0.39 -20.70
CA GLY A 19 -15.58 0.43 -19.74
C GLY A 19 -15.33 -0.27 -18.42
N THR A 20 -14.14 -0.84 -18.29
CA THR A 20 -13.54 -1.38 -17.06
C THR A 20 -14.16 -2.70 -16.58
N LEU A 21 -13.44 -3.77 -16.92
CA LEU A 21 -13.26 -4.93 -16.07
C LEU A 21 -13.06 -4.39 -14.64
N ALA A 22 -14.09 -4.43 -13.80
CA ALA A 22 -13.93 -4.21 -12.37
C ALA A 22 -13.12 -5.41 -11.86
N ALA A 23 -11.78 -5.31 -11.99
CA ALA A 23 -10.88 -6.08 -11.17
C ALA A 23 -11.42 -5.93 -9.74
N PRO A 24 -11.59 -7.03 -8.98
CA PRO A 24 -12.07 -6.92 -7.62
C PRO A 24 -11.21 -5.86 -6.95
N ALA A 25 -11.84 -4.89 -6.30
CA ALA A 25 -11.12 -3.97 -5.44
C ALA A 25 -10.46 -4.84 -4.38
N ILE A 26 -9.24 -5.29 -4.65
CA ILE A 26 -8.37 -5.95 -3.69
C ILE A 26 -8.15 -4.82 -2.69
N VAL A 27 -8.94 -4.83 -1.62
CA VAL A 27 -8.73 -3.96 -0.47
C VAL A 27 -7.34 -4.33 0.02
N LYS A 28 -6.33 -3.60 -0.45
CA LYS A 28 -4.97 -3.82 -0.05
C LYS A 28 -4.92 -3.38 1.41
N ALA A 29 -4.75 -4.35 2.31
CA ALA A 29 -4.74 -4.13 3.74
C ALA A 29 -3.79 -2.97 4.08
N ARG A 30 -4.28 -2.04 4.91
CA ARG A 30 -3.46 -0.96 5.46
C ARG A 30 -2.58 -1.55 6.55
N THR A 31 -1.29 -1.33 6.44
CA THR A 31 -0.29 -1.76 7.42
C THR A 31 0.24 -0.54 8.15
N GLU A 32 0.11 -0.54 9.47
CA GLU A 32 0.74 0.45 10.34
C GLU A 32 2.10 -0.08 10.82
N ILE A 33 3.13 0.74 10.66
CA ILE A 33 4.52 0.37 10.93
C ILE A 33 5.09 1.36 11.95
N ALA A 34 5.59 0.85 13.07
CA ALA A 34 6.38 1.64 14.01
C ALA A 34 7.87 1.45 13.70
N MET A 35 8.51 2.49 13.17
CA MET A 35 9.95 2.49 12.88
C MET A 35 10.69 3.10 14.06
N VAL A 36 11.53 2.32 14.75
CA VAL A 36 12.35 2.79 15.87
C VAL A 36 13.81 2.86 15.42
N SER A 37 14.43 4.04 15.60
CA SER A 37 15.83 4.27 15.24
C SER A 37 16.73 4.33 16.46
N THR A 38 18.00 3.96 16.28
CA THR A 38 19.07 4.13 17.27
C THR A 38 19.70 5.52 17.25
N TRP A 39 19.36 6.35 16.25
CA TRP A 39 19.94 7.68 16.08
C TRP A 39 19.02 8.77 16.66
N PRO A 40 19.58 9.89 17.14
CA PRO A 40 18.80 11.07 17.51
C PRO A 40 18.00 11.62 16.32
N ARG A 41 16.93 12.36 16.63
CA ARG A 41 16.15 13.08 15.63
C ARG A 41 17.04 14.05 14.87
N ASP A 42 16.86 14.11 13.55
CA ASP A 42 17.59 14.99 12.63
C ASP A 42 19.11 14.77 12.58
N PHE A 43 19.61 13.62 13.05
CA PHE A 43 21.01 13.26 12.89
C PHE A 43 21.38 13.22 11.38
N PRO A 44 22.41 13.97 10.94
CA PRO A 44 22.77 14.06 9.53
C PRO A 44 23.05 12.69 8.90
N GLY A 45 22.42 12.42 7.76
CA GLY A 45 22.55 11.16 7.04
C GLY A 45 21.67 10.06 7.64
N LEU A 46 21.92 9.63 8.87
CA LEU A 46 21.26 8.45 9.44
C LEU A 46 19.85 8.74 9.96
N GLY A 47 19.68 9.81 10.75
CA GLY A 47 18.37 10.21 11.28
C GLY A 47 17.48 10.82 10.20
N THR A 48 18.04 11.73 9.40
CA THR A 48 17.32 12.35 8.28
C THR A 48 17.02 11.37 7.15
N GLY A 49 17.92 10.42 6.88
CA GLY A 49 17.70 9.34 5.91
C GLY A 49 16.58 8.39 6.34
N ALA A 50 16.53 8.05 7.63
CA ALA A 50 15.45 7.24 8.20
C ALA A 50 14.07 7.91 8.07
N GLN A 51 13.98 9.21 8.33
CA GLN A 51 12.74 9.98 8.14
C GLN A 51 12.31 10.03 6.67
N ARG A 52 13.26 10.24 5.75
CA ARG A 52 12.99 10.21 4.30
C ARG A 52 12.48 8.86 3.86
N PHE A 53 13.09 7.77 4.34
CA PHE A 53 12.63 6.42 4.03
C PHE A 53 11.19 6.17 4.51
N ALA A 54 10.86 6.59 5.74
CA ALA A 54 9.50 6.49 6.27
C ALA A 54 8.49 7.24 5.40
N ALA A 55 8.83 8.45 4.94
CA ALA A 55 7.99 9.23 4.03
C ALA A 55 7.83 8.56 2.66
N SER A 56 8.93 8.10 2.06
CA SER A 56 8.90 7.40 0.76
C SER A 56 8.08 6.13 0.81
N LEU A 57 8.08 5.39 1.93
CA LEU A 57 7.28 4.17 2.04
C LEU A 57 5.77 4.47 2.01
N ALA A 58 5.35 5.55 2.66
CA ALA A 58 3.96 6.01 2.61
C ALA A 58 3.56 6.44 1.19
N GLU A 59 4.42 7.18 0.51
CA GLU A 59 4.19 7.67 -0.86
C GLU A 59 4.14 6.51 -1.88
N LEU A 60 5.15 5.64 -1.90
CA LEU A 60 5.24 4.51 -2.83
C LEU A 60 4.13 3.47 -2.62
N SER A 61 3.62 3.36 -1.39
CA SER A 61 2.55 2.44 -1.06
C SER A 61 1.16 3.02 -1.31
N ASP A 62 1.04 4.29 -1.72
CA ASP A 62 -0.22 5.02 -1.85
C ASP A 62 -1.01 5.03 -0.52
N GLY A 63 -0.31 5.39 0.57
CA GLY A 63 -0.87 5.45 1.92
C GLY A 63 -1.17 4.10 2.59
N ARG A 64 -0.91 2.99 1.91
CA ARG A 64 -1.17 1.65 2.46
C ARG A 64 -0.23 1.26 3.58
N MET A 65 1.03 1.67 3.50
CA MET A 65 2.04 1.43 4.53
C MET A 65 2.29 2.73 5.26
N ASN A 66 1.61 2.92 6.39
CA ASN A 66 1.73 4.13 7.18
C ASN A 66 2.82 3.96 8.24
N VAL A 67 3.89 4.74 8.15
CA VAL A 67 5.06 4.62 9.02
C VAL A 67 5.05 5.73 10.07
N THR A 68 5.09 5.35 11.34
CA THR A 68 5.37 6.27 12.46
C THR A 68 6.82 6.13 12.85
N TYR A 69 7.60 7.19 12.67
CA TYR A 69 9.03 7.22 13.01
C TYR A 69 9.25 7.67 14.46
N TYR A 70 10.08 6.91 15.17
CA TYR A 70 10.56 7.19 16.52
C TYR A 70 12.08 7.28 16.49
N ALA A 71 12.64 8.40 16.94
CA ALA A 71 14.06 8.55 17.16
C ALA A 71 14.53 7.79 18.42
N ALA A 72 15.84 7.73 18.63
CA ALA A 72 16.44 7.10 19.80
C ALA A 72 15.79 7.59 21.10
N GLY A 73 15.38 6.64 21.95
CA GLY A 73 14.78 6.95 23.24
C GLY A 73 13.30 7.38 23.22
N GLU A 74 12.70 7.66 22.06
CA GLU A 74 11.30 8.15 22.01
C GLU A 74 10.26 7.04 22.26
N ARG A 75 10.54 5.82 21.81
CA ARG A 75 9.62 4.66 22.00
C ARG A 75 10.14 3.61 22.96
N VAL A 76 11.45 3.39 22.96
CA VAL A 76 12.12 2.43 23.82
C VAL A 76 13.09 3.21 24.69
N LYS A 77 12.84 3.21 26.00
CA LYS A 77 13.71 3.84 27.00
C LYS A 77 15.00 3.00 27.16
N PRO A 78 16.15 3.63 27.43
CA PRO A 78 17.42 2.93 27.63
C PRO A 78 17.38 1.95 28.80
#